data_AF-A0A529F7D7-F1
#
_entry.id   AF-A0A529F7D7-F1
#
_cell.length_a   1.000
_cell.length_b   1.000
_cell.length_c   1.000
_cell.angle_alpha   90.00
_cell.angle_beta   90.00
_cell.angle_gamma   90.00
#
_symmetry.space_group_name_H-M   'P 1'
#
loop_
_entity.id
_entity.type
_entity.pdbx_description
1 polymer ?
#
loop_
_entity_poly.entity_id
_entity_poly.type
_entity_poly.pdbx_seq_one_letter_code
_entity_poly.pdbx_strand_id
1 'polypeptide(L)'
;SEEVAPLYKIGDEHGAVLKDAAVTTPPGWKELYRRWIEGGWNALSGPEEFGGQGLPTMLGVAALEMWNSAAMAFGIGPTLTMG
;
A
#
# COMPACT_ATOMS: atom_id res chain seq x y z
N SER A 1 -8.82 -6.22 -3.40
CA SER A 1 -8.70 -7.29 -2.39
C SER A 1 -7.96 -8.48 -2.95
N GLU A 2 -8.26 -8.93 -4.17
CA GLU A 2 -7.67 -10.13 -4.80
C GLU A 2 -6.14 -10.11 -4.89
N GLU A 3 -5.53 -8.93 -5.07
CA GLU A 3 -4.07 -8.77 -5.14
C GLU A 3 -3.40 -8.54 -3.77
N VAL A 4 -4.11 -7.89 -2.83
CA VAL A 4 -3.57 -7.47 -1.53
C VAL A 4 -3.71 -8.58 -0.48
N ALA A 5 -4.87 -9.24 -0.43
CA ALA A 5 -5.18 -10.25 0.58
C ALA A 5 -4.20 -11.46 0.55
N PRO A 6 -3.76 -11.97 -0.61
CA PRO A 6 -2.78 -13.06 -0.63
C PRO A 6 -1.44 -12.70 0.03
N LEU A 7 -1.08 -11.42 0.07
CA LEU A 7 0.17 -10.97 0.66
C LEU A 7 0.15 -10.96 2.20
N TYR A 8 -1.03 -11.08 2.84
CA TYR A 8 -1.12 -11.18 4.30
C TYR A 8 -0.27 -12.34 4.83
N LYS A 9 -0.51 -13.54 4.30
CA LYS A 9 0.18 -14.76 4.74
C LYS A 9 1.68 -14.70 4.42
N ILE A 10 2.03 -14.21 3.23
CA ILE A 10 3.44 -14.04 2.81
C ILE A 10 4.16 -13.05 3.73
N GLY A 11 3.50 -11.96 4.12
CA GLY A 11 4.04 -10.98 5.03
C GLY A 11 4.35 -11.57 6.41
N ASP A 12 3.42 -12.37 6.94
CA ASP A 12 3.55 -13.04 8.24
C ASP A 12 4.66 -14.11 8.24
N GLU A 13 4.74 -14.93 7.19
CA GLU A 13 5.72 -16.02 7.10
C GLU A 13 7.16 -15.55 6.85
N HIS A 14 7.35 -14.47 6.09
CA HIS A 14 8.68 -14.01 5.67
C HIS A 14 9.21 -12.81 6.46
N GLY A 15 8.32 -11.87 6.86
CA GLY A 15 8.70 -10.62 7.49
C GLY A 15 9.61 -9.72 6.62
N ALA A 16 10.00 -8.57 7.18
CA ALA A 16 11.03 -7.72 6.61
C ALA A 16 12.40 -8.04 7.21
N VAL A 17 13.45 -8.01 6.39
CA VAL A 17 14.82 -8.31 6.82
C VAL A 17 15.69 -7.06 6.69
N LEU A 18 16.36 -6.67 7.77
CA LEU A 18 17.39 -5.64 7.77
C LEU A 18 18.77 -6.30 7.68
N LYS A 19 19.54 -5.96 6.64
CA LYS A 19 20.92 -6.42 6.47
C LYS A 19 21.74 -5.34 5.76
N ASP A 20 22.96 -5.06 6.23
CA ASP A 20 23.88 -4.10 5.60
C ASP A 20 23.23 -2.72 5.35
N ALA A 21 22.44 -2.23 6.32
CA ALA A 21 21.64 -1.01 6.25
C ALA A 21 20.56 -0.97 5.14
N ALA A 22 20.25 -2.11 4.52
CA ALA A 22 19.16 -2.27 3.55
C ALA A 22 18.02 -3.10 4.14
N VAL A 23 16.79 -2.64 3.96
CA VAL A 23 15.57 -3.39 4.32
C VAL A 23 15.03 -4.09 3.08
N THR A 24 14.81 -5.40 3.18
CA THR A 24 14.15 -6.20 2.14
C THR A 24 12.75 -6.59 2.62
N THR A 25 11.74 -6.26 1.82
CA THR A 25 10.33 -6.60 2.08
C THR A 25 10.03 -8.06 1.72
N PRO A 26 8.91 -8.63 2.21
CA PRO A 26 8.46 -9.95 1.80
C PRO A 26 8.34 -10.10 0.26
N PRO A 27 8.48 -11.33 -0.28
CA PRO A 27 8.34 -11.58 -1.71
C PRO A 27 7.01 -11.06 -2.29
N GLY A 28 7.03 -10.55 -3.52
CA GLY A 28 5.83 -10.07 -4.23
C GLY A 28 5.32 -8.69 -3.80
N TRP A 29 5.75 -8.16 -2.65
CA TRP A 29 5.31 -6.84 -2.16
C TRP A 29 5.79 -5.71 -3.07
N LYS A 30 7.03 -5.78 -3.54
CA LYS A 30 7.61 -4.77 -4.44
C LYS A 30 6.86 -4.72 -5.77
N GLU A 31 6.53 -5.89 -6.33
CA GLU A 31 5.80 -6.03 -7.58
C GLU A 31 4.37 -5.52 -7.44
N LEU A 32 3.70 -5.83 -6.33
CA LEU A 32 2.40 -5.26 -6.03
C LEU A 32 2.48 -3.75 -5.86
N TYR A 33 3.47 -3.24 -5.12
CA TYR A 33 3.62 -1.80 -4.90
C TYR A 33 3.84 -1.04 -6.21
N ARG A 34 4.54 -1.64 -7.19
CA ARG A 34 4.64 -1.06 -8.54
C ARG A 34 3.28 -0.93 -9.22
N ARG A 35 2.45 -1.99 -9.19
CA ARG A 35 1.08 -1.94 -9.73
C ARG A 35 0.20 -0.96 -8.94
N TRP A 36 0.44 -0.85 -7.65
CA TRP A 36 -0.28 0.06 -6.75
C TRP A 36 -0.06 1.53 -7.13
N ILE A 37 1.19 1.93 -7.34
CA ILE A 37 1.52 3.29 -7.77
C ILE A 37 1.01 3.57 -9.20
N GLU A 38 1.06 2.58 -10.10
CA GLU A 38 0.52 2.69 -11.46
C GLU A 38 -1.00 2.91 -11.45
N GLY A 39 -1.71 2.35 -10.47
CA GLY A 39 -3.14 2.57 -10.27
C GLY A 39 -3.49 3.88 -9.57
N GLY A 40 -2.52 4.69 -9.16
CA GLY A 40 -2.74 5.97 -8.49
C GLY A 40 -3.32 5.87 -7.06
N TRP A 41 -3.28 4.69 -6.44
CA TRP A 41 -3.97 4.40 -5.18
C TRP A 41 -3.45 5.20 -3.97
N ASN A 42 -2.21 5.69 -4.01
CA ASN A 42 -1.64 6.56 -2.97
C ASN A 42 -2.19 7.99 -2.98
N ALA A 43 -2.84 8.42 -4.07
CA ALA A 43 -3.14 9.84 -4.31
C ALA A 43 -4.61 10.08 -4.65
N LEU A 44 -5.52 9.19 -4.21
CA LEU A 44 -6.96 9.28 -4.48
C LEU A 44 -7.52 10.67 -4.13
N SER A 45 -7.26 11.15 -2.92
CA SER A 45 -7.72 12.47 -2.46
C SER A 45 -6.68 13.58 -2.58
N GLY A 46 -5.51 13.28 -3.16
CA GLY A 46 -4.44 14.25 -3.31
C GLY A 46 -4.84 15.38 -4.28
N PRO A 47 -4.28 16.59 -4.13
CA PRO A 47 -4.50 17.69 -5.08
C PRO A 47 -4.01 17.33 -6.49
N GLU A 48 -4.79 17.65 -7.51
CA GLU A 48 -4.42 17.39 -8.91
C GLU A 48 -3.13 18.12 -9.32
N GLU A 49 -2.86 19.30 -8.75
CA GLU A 49 -1.63 20.07 -9.00
C GLU A 49 -0.35 19.31 -8.65
N PHE A 50 -0.42 18.31 -7.77
CA PHE A 50 0.69 17.44 -7.38
C PHE A 50 0.53 16.00 -7.90
N GLY A 51 -0.37 15.77 -8.86
CA GLY A 51 -0.62 14.45 -9.46
C GLY A 51 -1.60 13.57 -8.69
N GLY A 52 -2.37 14.13 -7.75
CA GLY A 52 -3.50 13.45 -7.13
C GLY A 52 -4.74 13.41 -8.03
N GLN A 53 -5.78 12.71 -7.56
CA GLN A 53 -7.01 12.51 -8.33
C GLN A 53 -8.17 13.43 -7.88
N GLY A 54 -7.98 14.24 -6.83
CA GLY A 54 -9.00 15.17 -6.34
C GLY A 54 -10.29 14.51 -5.81
N LEU A 55 -10.27 13.20 -5.55
CA LEU A 55 -11.46 12.47 -5.11
C LEU A 55 -11.79 12.79 -3.64
N PRO A 56 -13.05 12.62 -3.21
CA PRO A 56 -13.44 12.90 -1.83
C PRO A 56 -12.62 12.09 -0.81
N THR A 57 -12.18 12.73 0.26
CA THR A 57 -11.42 12.07 1.35
C THR A 57 -12.13 10.83 1.89
N MET A 58 -13.46 10.86 1.99
CA MET A 58 -14.26 9.71 2.43
C MET A 58 -14.09 8.47 1.54
N LEU A 59 -13.87 8.65 0.24
CA LEU A 59 -13.57 7.54 -0.67
C LEU A 59 -12.18 6.95 -0.38
N GLY A 60 -11.18 7.81 -0.14
CA GLY A 60 -9.85 7.41 0.29
C GLY A 60 -9.88 6.61 1.60
N VAL A 61 -10.69 7.06 2.57
CA VAL A 61 -10.89 6.35 3.85
C VAL A 61 -11.51 4.97 3.65
N ALA A 62 -12.57 4.86 2.82
CA ALA A 62 -13.20 3.57 2.53
C ALA A 62 -12.22 2.60 1.85
N ALA A 63 -11.42 3.08 0.90
CA ALA A 63 -10.40 2.27 0.24
C ALA A 63 -9.31 1.81 1.23
N LEU A 64 -8.84 2.73 2.08
CA LEU A 64 -7.90 2.44 3.17
C LEU A 64 -8.40 1.34 4.10
N GLU A 65 -9.66 1.37 4.49
CA GLU A 65 -10.28 0.34 5.34
C GLU A 65 -10.22 -1.05 4.67
N MET A 66 -10.57 -1.13 3.39
CA MET A 66 -10.53 -2.38 2.62
C MET A 66 -9.11 -2.95 2.54
N TRP A 67 -8.10 -2.09 2.34
CA TRP A 67 -6.72 -2.53 2.19
C TRP A 67 -6.09 -2.96 3.51
N ASN A 68 -6.32 -2.20 4.58
CA ASN A 68 -5.87 -2.57 5.92
C ASN A 68 -6.53 -3.87 6.40
N SER A 69 -7.79 -4.09 6.05
CA SER A 69 -8.49 -5.35 6.34
C SER A 69 -7.92 -6.53 5.55
N ALA A 70 -7.47 -6.29 4.30
CA ALA A 70 -6.91 -7.34 3.45
C ALA A 70 -5.49 -7.75 3.88
N ALA A 71 -4.61 -6.79 4.16
CA ALA A 71 -3.26 -7.04 4.67
C ALA A 71 -2.72 -5.79 5.38
N MET A 72 -2.92 -5.70 6.69
CA MET A 72 -2.52 -4.53 7.50
C MET A 72 -1.05 -4.17 7.34
N ALA A 73 -0.14 -5.16 7.34
CA ALA A 73 1.29 -4.93 7.21
C ALA A 73 1.68 -4.31 5.85
N PHE A 74 0.93 -4.59 4.78
CA PHE A 74 1.12 -3.93 3.49
C PHE A 74 0.45 -2.54 3.50
N GLY A 75 -0.79 -2.45 4.00
CA GLY A 75 -1.60 -1.23 4.00
C GLY A 75 -1.00 -0.07 4.81
N ILE A 76 -0.17 -0.35 5.82
CA ILE A 76 0.49 0.69 6.61
C ILE A 76 1.52 1.50 5.81
N GLY A 77 2.17 0.91 4.79
CA GLY A 77 3.15 1.59 3.96
C GLY A 77 2.55 2.81 3.22
N PRO A 78 1.49 2.61 2.40
CA PRO A 78 0.72 3.70 1.83
C PRO A 78 0.18 4.69 2.88
N THR A 79 -0.34 4.17 4.01
CA THR A 79 -0.94 5.01 5.07
C THR A 79 0.07 6.01 5.65
N LEU A 80 1.31 5.59 5.89
CA LEU A 80 2.37 6.47 6.40
C LEU A 80 2.93 7.43 5.34
N THR A 81 2.66 7.16 4.06
CA THR A 81 3.08 8.01 2.94
C THR A 81 2.07 9.13 2.68
N MET A 82 0.79 8.89 2.95
CA MET A 82 -0.28 9.88 2.76
C MET A 82 -0.18 10.97 3.84
N GLY A 83 0.06 12.21 3.42
CA GLY A 83 0.17 13.40 4.27
C GLY A 83 0.17 14.68 3.45
#